data_AF-A0A1F8BWP8-F1
#
_entry.id   AF-A0A1F8BWP8-F1
#
_cell.length_a   1.000
_cell.length_b   1.000
_cell.length_c   1.000
_cell.angle_alpha   90.00
_cell.angle_beta   90.00
_cell.angle_gamma   90.00
#
_symmetry.space_group_name_H-M   'P 1'
#
loop_
_entity.id
_entity.type
_entity.pdbx_description
1 polymer ?
#
loop_
_entity_poly.entity_id
_entity_poly.type
_entity_poly.pdbx_seq_one_letter_code
_entity_poly.pdbx_strand_id
1 'polypeptide(L)'
;MKKHATGFRKELTEQLLKLATSGLGLVAALAWNELIKELVNNFIKPFTGKFSGLISLFIYAVIVTILAVTVTYNLTKLIKKK
;
A
#
# COMPACT_ATOMS: atom_id res chain seq x y z
N MET A 1 0.58 41.86 12.70
CA MET A 1 0.96 41.32 11.37
C MET A 1 1.68 39.96 11.39
N LYS A 2 2.59 39.64 12.33
CA LYS A 2 3.36 38.36 12.32
C LYS A 2 2.54 37.06 12.55
N LYS A 3 1.39 37.13 13.23
CA LYS A 3 0.55 35.96 13.58
C LYS A 3 -0.23 35.38 12.39
N HIS A 4 -0.60 36.21 11.42
CA HIS A 4 -1.31 35.76 10.20
C HIS A 4 -0.39 35.05 9.20
N ALA A 5 0.86 35.52 9.05
CA ALA A 5 1.83 34.89 8.15
C ALA A 5 2.28 33.49 8.62
N THR A 6 2.32 33.26 9.93
CA THR A 6 2.68 31.95 10.51
C THR A 6 1.53 30.94 10.39
N GLY A 7 0.28 31.37 10.56
CA GLY A 7 -0.90 30.52 10.31
C GLY A 7 -0.97 30.03 8.86
N PHE A 8 -0.78 30.94 7.90
CA PHE A 8 -0.80 30.60 6.47
C PHE A 8 0.30 29.61 6.07
N ARG A 9 1.54 29.80 6.54
CA ARG A 9 2.65 28.87 6.26
C ARG A 9 2.39 27.47 6.82
N LYS A 10 1.76 27.38 7.99
CA LYS A 10 1.39 26.11 8.61
C LYS A 10 0.35 25.38 7.76
N GLU A 11 -0.70 26.08 7.35
CA GLU A 11 -1.77 25.53 6.53
C GLU A 11 -1.27 25.07 5.15
N LEU A 12 -0.41 25.86 4.50
CA LEU A 12 0.25 25.45 3.25
C LEU A 12 1.10 24.18 3.44
N THR A 13 1.85 24.10 4.53
CA THR A 13 2.69 22.92 4.82
C THR A 13 1.83 21.69 5.08
N GLU A 14 0.73 21.82 5.81
CA GLU A 14 -0.23 20.73 6.04
C GLU A 14 -0.87 20.25 4.74
N GLN A 15 -1.23 21.16 3.82
CA GLN A 15 -1.76 20.81 2.50
C GLN A 15 -0.73 20.09 1.64
N LEU A 16 0.51 20.59 1.60
CA LEU A 16 1.61 19.96 0.88
C LEU A 16 1.92 18.56 1.44
N LEU A 17 1.93 18.40 2.77
CA LEU A 17 2.11 17.10 3.41
C LEU A 17 0.98 16.13 3.05
N LYS A 18 -0.28 16.58 3.06
CA LYS A 18 -1.43 15.75 2.63
C LYS A 18 -1.28 15.30 1.18
N LEU A 19 -0.94 16.21 0.27
CA LEU A 19 -0.76 15.92 -1.15
C LEU A 19 0.42 14.98 -1.40
N ALA A 20 1.55 15.21 -0.73
CA ALA A 20 2.71 14.35 -0.83
C ALA A 20 2.43 12.95 -0.28
N THR A 21 1.79 12.86 0.90
CA THR A 21 1.48 11.58 1.53
C THR A 21 0.44 10.79 0.73
N SER A 22 -0.58 11.44 0.16
CA SER A 22 -1.56 10.76 -0.69
C SER A 22 -0.94 10.27 -2.00
N GLY A 23 -0.12 11.10 -2.67
CA GLY A 23 0.61 10.71 -3.87
C GLY A 23 1.56 9.54 -3.63
N LEU A 24 2.37 9.62 -2.56
CA LEU A 24 3.28 8.55 -2.17
C LEU A 24 2.54 7.27 -1.74
N GLY A 25 1.40 7.40 -1.06
CA GLY A 25 0.54 6.27 -0.70
C GLY A 25 0.03 5.53 -1.94
N LEU A 26 -0.37 6.26 -2.99
CA LEU A 26 -0.78 5.67 -4.26
C LEU A 26 0.38 4.95 -4.95
N VAL A 27 1.55 5.59 -5.04
CA VAL A 27 2.75 4.97 -5.64
C VAL A 27 3.15 3.71 -4.87
N ALA A 28 3.13 3.75 -3.54
CA ALA A 28 3.43 2.59 -2.70
C ALA A 28 2.43 1.44 -2.94
N ALA A 29 1.13 1.74 -3.02
CA ALA A 29 0.10 0.74 -3.31
C ALA A 29 0.32 0.07 -4.68
N LEU A 30 0.67 0.86 -5.71
CA LEU A 30 0.98 0.35 -7.04
C LEU A 30 2.24 -0.53 -7.04
N ALA A 31 3.31 -0.09 -6.37
CA ALA A 31 4.56 -0.84 -6.27
C ALA A 31 4.37 -2.19 -5.56
N TRP A 32 3.61 -2.23 -4.47
CA TRP A 32 3.30 -3.48 -3.78
C TRP A 32 2.46 -4.43 -4.64
N ASN A 33 1.47 -3.90 -5.37
CA ASN A 33 0.67 -4.70 -6.30
C ASN A 33 1.55 -5.32 -7.40
N GLU A 34 2.46 -4.56 -7.99
CA GLU A 34 3.36 -5.06 -9.04
C GLU A 34 4.33 -6.10 -8.50
N LEU A 35 4.96 -5.84 -7.34
CA LEU A 35 5.86 -6.78 -6.67
C LEU A 35 5.19 -8.14 -6.43
N ILE A 36 3.97 -8.16 -5.90
CA ILE A 36 3.27 -9.42 -5.62
C ILE A 36 2.95 -10.16 -6.92
N LYS A 37 2.54 -9.44 -7.97
CA LYS A 37 2.30 -10.06 -9.29
C LYS A 37 3.56 -10.67 -9.88
N GLU A 38 4.68 -9.93 -9.88
CA GLU A 38 5.96 -10.45 -10.37
C GLU A 38 6.45 -11.63 -9.55
N LEU A 39 6.33 -11.58 -8.22
CA LEU A 39 6.67 -12.70 -7.35
C LEU A 39 5.88 -13.96 -7.72
N VAL A 40 4.58 -13.84 -7.91
CA VAL A 40 3.72 -14.97 -8.30
C VAL A 40 4.07 -15.46 -9.72
N ASN A 41 4.25 -14.54 -10.66
CA ASN A 41 4.54 -14.89 -12.05
C ASN A 41 5.92 -15.54 -12.23
N ASN A 42 6.93 -15.09 -11.50
CA ASN A 42 8.30 -15.54 -11.67
C ASN A 42 8.64 -16.74 -10.77
N PHE A 43 8.06 -16.83 -9.57
CA PHE A 43 8.40 -17.88 -8.60
C PHE A 43 7.33 -18.95 -8.43
N ILE A 44 6.10 -18.77 -8.93
CA ILE A 44 4.99 -19.71 -8.67
C ILE A 44 4.43 -20.28 -9.97
N LYS A 45 4.26 -19.44 -11.00
CA LYS A 45 3.77 -19.88 -12.32
C LYS A 45 4.65 -20.95 -13.00
N PRO A 46 6.00 -20.89 -12.93
CA PRO A 46 6.85 -21.90 -13.57
C PRO A 46 6.74 -23.28 -12.91
N PHE A 47 6.43 -23.33 -11.62
CA PHE A 47 6.35 -24.56 -10.85
C PHE A 47 5.01 -25.32 -11.02
N THR A 48 3.99 -24.68 -11.61
CA THR A 48 2.59 -25.17 -11.56
C THR A 48 2.05 -25.76 -12.87
N GLY A 49 2.86 -25.91 -13.92
CA GLY A 49 2.50 -26.65 -15.14
C GLY A 49 1.28 -26.10 -15.90
N LYS A 50 0.59 -26.93 -16.72
CA LYS A 50 -0.52 -26.51 -17.62
C LYS A 50 -1.75 -25.88 -16.90
N PHE A 51 -1.92 -26.08 -15.59
CA PHE A 51 -2.96 -25.43 -14.78
C PHE A 51 -2.48 -24.12 -14.11
N SER A 52 -1.27 -23.64 -14.44
CA SER A 52 -0.57 -22.54 -13.78
C SER A 52 -1.33 -21.22 -13.71
N GLY A 53 -2.16 -20.88 -14.71
CA GLY A 53 -2.86 -19.60 -14.75
C GLY A 53 -3.81 -19.39 -13.57
N LEU A 54 -4.69 -20.36 -13.31
CA LEU A 54 -5.73 -20.24 -12.30
C LEU A 54 -5.16 -20.40 -10.88
N ILE A 55 -4.20 -21.30 -10.70
CA ILE A 55 -3.49 -21.51 -9.43
C ILE A 55 -2.64 -20.27 -9.08
N SER A 56 -1.98 -19.64 -10.05
CA SER A 56 -1.22 -18.41 -9.83
C SER A 56 -2.12 -17.26 -9.36
N LEU A 57 -3.29 -17.07 -10.00
CA LEU A 57 -4.28 -16.06 -9.60
C LEU A 57 -4.84 -16.34 -8.20
N PHE A 58 -5.09 -17.60 -7.86
CA PHE A 58 -5.54 -17.98 -6.52
C PHE A 58 -4.49 -17.64 -5.45
N ILE A 59 -3.22 -17.96 -5.70
CA ILE A 59 -2.14 -17.67 -4.75
C ILE A 59 -1.91 -16.16 -4.63
N TYR A 60 -1.95 -15.42 -5.74
CA TYR A 60 -1.96 -13.96 -5.74
C TYR A 60 -3.06 -13.41 -4.83
N ALA A 61 -4.30 -13.88 -4.98
CA ALA A 61 -5.43 -13.42 -4.17
C ALA A 61 -5.25 -13.72 -2.67
N VAL A 62 -4.73 -14.91 -2.33
CA VAL A 62 -4.45 -15.29 -0.94
C VAL A 62 -3.37 -14.40 -0.34
N ILE A 63 -2.26 -14.15 -1.04
CA ILE A 63 -1.16 -13.30 -0.56
C ILE A 63 -1.65 -11.88 -0.32
N VAL A 64 -2.37 -11.29 -1.29
CA VAL A 64 -2.91 -9.93 -1.16
C VAL A 64 -3.87 -9.84 0.03
N THR A 65 -4.70 -10.85 0.26
CA THR A 65 -5.64 -10.89 1.40
C THR A 65 -4.91 -10.97 2.73
N ILE A 66 -3.89 -11.83 2.85
CA ILE A 66 -3.07 -11.94 4.07
C ILE A 66 -2.36 -10.61 4.37
N LEU A 67 -1.78 -9.98 3.35
CA LEU A 67 -1.13 -8.67 3.50
C LEU A 67 -2.13 -7.60 3.91
N ALA A 68 -3.30 -7.54 3.27
CA ALA A 68 -4.35 -6.59 3.60
C ALA A 68 -4.81 -6.76 5.07
N VAL A 69 -5.08 -7.99 5.51
CA VAL A 69 -5.47 -8.29 6.90
C VAL A 69 -4.34 -7.92 7.87
N THR A 70 -3.10 -8.26 7.57
CA THR A 70 -1.94 -7.96 8.44
C THR A 70 -1.74 -6.46 8.59
N VAL A 71 -1.76 -5.71 7.48
CA VAL A 71 -1.59 -4.26 7.49
C VAL A 71 -2.76 -3.58 8.20
N THR A 72 -4.00 -3.94 7.88
CA THR A 72 -5.19 -3.36 8.51
C THR A 72 -5.25 -3.67 10.00
N TYR A 73 -4.98 -4.91 10.41
CA TYR A 73 -4.92 -5.31 11.82
C TYR A 73 -3.87 -4.52 12.61
N ASN A 74 -2.65 -4.40 12.06
CA ASN A 74 -1.58 -3.63 12.69
C ASN A 74 -1.93 -2.13 12.79
N LEU A 75 -2.51 -1.55 11.75
CA LEU A 75 -2.99 -0.16 11.77
C LEU A 75 -4.07 0.05 12.83
N THR A 76 -5.06 -0.85 12.90
CA THR A 76 -6.11 -0.81 13.94
C THR A 76 -5.50 -0.86 15.34
N LYS A 77 -4.50 -1.72 15.57
CA LYS A 77 -3.80 -1.81 16.86
C LYS A 77 -3.04 -0.52 17.22
N LEU A 78 -2.42 0.14 16.24
CA LEU A 78 -1.72 1.40 16.45
C LEU A 78 -2.68 2.53 16.82
N ILE A 79 -3.85 2.60 16.17
CA ILE A 79 -4.88 3.60 16.47
C ILE A 79 -5.48 3.35 17.85
N LYS A 80 -5.74 2.09 18.22
CA LYS A 80 -6.34 1.73 19.52
C LYS A 80 -5.41 1.94 20.73
N LYS A 81 -4.10 2.07 20.50
CA LYS A 81 -3.10 2.29 21.55
C LYS A 81 -2.89 3.79 21.86
N LYS A 82 -3.59 4.68 21.15
CA LYS A 82 -3.57 6.12 21.35
C LYS A 82 -4.91 6.57 21.93
#